data_AF-A0A0F4PQG5-F1
#
_entry.id   AF-A0A0F4PQG5-F1
#
_cell.length_a   1.000
_cell.length_b   1.000
_cell.length_c   1.000
_cell.angle_alpha   90.00
_cell.angle_beta   90.00
_cell.angle_gamma   90.00
#
_symmetry.space_group_name_H-M   'P 1'
#
loop_
_entity.id
_entity.type
_entity.pdbx_description
1 polymer ?
#
loop_
_entity_poly.entity_id
_entity_poly.type
_entity_poly.pdbx_seq_one_letter_code
_entity_poly.pdbx_strand_id
1 'polypeptide(L)'
;MSCKLELNGLDAQLTEQCEQEFQRQAALYDGELFWYLDSVYCNIELNSPSIKSQVVLANFANSACPFSSLRFAASLYPYNDFRWPVHSHQAAIFYMLAGLEIVQNLKYEQRIAPAMRMFESTTECKSLMHIAAHIISTNSLSLSICPEIHNYVEQHLGANYIDRGEH
;
A
#
# COMPACT_ATOMS: atom_id res chain seq x y z
N MET A 1 12.57 0.99 -15.80
CA MET A 1 11.26 1.16 -16.47
C MET A 1 10.29 1.62 -15.39
N SER A 2 9.87 2.89 -15.41
CA SER A 2 8.99 3.45 -14.37
C SER A 2 7.57 2.94 -14.59
N CYS A 3 7.06 2.11 -13.66
CA CYS A 3 5.66 1.65 -13.65
C CYS A 3 4.83 2.48 -12.65
N LYS A 4 5.04 3.80 -12.63
CA LYS A 4 4.17 4.69 -11.86
C LYS A 4 2.88 4.87 -12.66
N LEU A 5 1.76 4.46 -12.07
CA LEU A 5 0.46 4.72 -12.66
C LEU A 5 0.07 6.14 -12.27
N GLU A 6 0.13 7.05 -13.24
CA GLU A 6 -0.25 8.44 -13.03
C GLU A 6 -1.77 8.58 -13.19
N LEU A 7 -2.47 8.61 -12.04
CA LEU A 7 -3.87 9.07 -11.97
C LEU A 7 -3.97 10.58 -11.71
N ASN A 8 -2.81 11.24 -11.63
CA ASN A 8 -2.67 12.67 -11.40
C ASN A 8 -3.27 13.42 -12.59
N GLY A 9 -4.25 14.29 -12.33
CA GLY A 9 -4.96 15.05 -13.36
C GLY A 9 -6.40 14.59 -13.64
N LEU A 10 -6.85 13.47 -13.07
CA LEU A 10 -8.29 13.12 -13.10
C LEU A 10 -9.12 14.05 -12.20
N ASP A 11 -8.51 14.58 -11.14
CA ASP A 11 -9.10 15.59 -10.25
C ASP A 11 -7.97 16.51 -9.75
N ALA A 12 -7.78 17.63 -10.44
CA ALA A 12 -6.69 18.57 -10.17
C ALA A 12 -6.79 19.19 -8.77
N GLN A 13 -8.01 19.48 -8.31
CA GLN A 13 -8.24 20.03 -6.97
C GLN A 13 -7.86 19.01 -5.89
N LEU A 14 -8.27 17.74 -6.06
CA LEU A 14 -7.91 16.68 -5.12
C LEU A 14 -6.40 16.40 -5.12
N THR A 15 -5.76 16.48 -6.29
CA THR A 15 -4.29 16.33 -6.42
C THR A 15 -3.57 17.45 -5.66
N GLU A 16 -4.03 18.70 -5.80
CA GLU A 16 -3.49 19.84 -5.06
C GLU A 16 -3.68 19.67 -3.54
N GLN A 17 -4.84 19.18 -3.09
CA GLN A 17 -5.07 18.89 -1.67
C GLN A 17 -4.09 17.82 -1.16
N CYS A 18 -3.87 16.75 -1.92
CA CYS A 18 -2.91 15.70 -1.55
C CYS A 18 -1.48 16.26 -1.44
N GLU A 19 -1.08 17.11 -2.38
CA GLU A 19 0.23 17.77 -2.34
C GLU A 19 0.36 18.70 -1.13
N GLN A 20 -0.68 19.48 -0.80
CA GLN A 20 -0.68 20.32 0.40
C GLN A 20 -0.52 19.49 1.68
N GLU A 21 -1.17 18.33 1.77
CA GLU A 21 -1.03 17.42 2.90
C GLU A 21 0.37 16.81 2.98
N PHE A 22 0.94 16.41 1.83
CA PHE A 22 2.33 15.96 1.75
C PHE A 22 3.30 17.03 2.24
N GLN A 23 3.21 18.26 1.71
CA GLN A 23 4.08 19.38 2.10
C GLN A 23 3.92 19.73 3.58
N ARG A 24 2.70 19.67 4.12
CA ARG A 24 2.42 19.90 5.55
C ARG A 24 3.15 18.90 6.43
N GLN A 25 3.13 17.61 6.08
CA GLN A 25 3.83 16.58 6.84
C GLN A 25 5.35 16.62 6.62
N ALA A 26 5.79 16.87 5.38
CA ALA A 26 7.20 17.02 5.06
C ALA A 26 7.82 18.14 5.91
N ALA A 27 7.12 19.25 6.11
CA ALA A 27 7.56 20.34 7.00
C ALA A 27 7.67 19.93 8.48
N LEU A 28 6.94 18.91 8.94
CA LEU A 28 7.02 18.39 10.31
C LEU A 28 8.16 17.39 10.51
N TYR A 29 8.61 16.76 9.43
CA TYR A 29 9.59 15.67 9.45
C TYR A 29 10.82 15.98 8.58
N ASP A 30 11.12 17.25 8.33
CA ASP A 30 12.25 17.72 7.52
C ASP A 30 12.37 17.03 6.14
N GLY A 31 11.22 16.66 5.56
CA GLY A 31 11.11 15.96 4.27
C GLY A 31 11.48 14.47 4.30
N GLU A 32 11.77 13.90 5.47
CA GLU A 32 12.20 12.50 5.59
C GLU A 32 11.05 11.50 5.63
N LEU A 33 9.89 11.92 6.15
CA LEU A 33 8.75 11.05 6.35
C LEU A 33 7.46 11.64 5.80
N PHE A 34 6.70 10.76 5.15
CA PHE A 34 5.30 10.99 4.83
C PHE A 34 4.50 9.72 5.08
N TRP A 35 3.41 9.83 5.83
CA TRP A 35 2.52 8.71 6.06
C TRP A 35 1.08 9.18 6.32
N TYR A 36 0.13 8.38 5.87
CA TYR A 36 -1.29 8.66 6.06
C TYR A 36 -2.02 7.36 6.38
N LEU A 37 -2.37 7.17 7.65
CA LEU A 37 -2.94 5.92 8.14
C LEU A 37 -4.48 5.90 8.13
N ASP A 38 -5.12 7.07 8.26
CA ASP A 38 -6.57 7.15 8.34
C ASP A 38 -7.25 6.56 7.10
N SER A 39 -8.43 5.98 7.30
CA SER A 39 -9.21 5.39 6.20
C SER A 39 -10.00 6.43 5.41
N VAL A 40 -10.06 7.68 5.87
CA VAL A 40 -10.82 8.77 5.26
C VAL A 40 -9.94 9.98 5.02
N TYR A 41 -9.95 10.52 3.80
CA TYR A 41 -9.29 11.78 3.46
C TYR A 41 -10.28 12.71 2.76
N CYS A 42 -10.50 13.93 3.25
CA CYS A 42 -11.43 14.89 2.65
C CYS A 42 -12.84 14.31 2.33
N ASN A 43 -13.40 13.51 3.24
CA ASN A 43 -14.67 12.76 3.08
C ASN A 43 -14.64 11.65 2.02
N ILE A 44 -13.46 11.21 1.60
CA ILE A 44 -13.24 10.10 0.67
C ILE A 44 -12.80 8.88 1.46
N GLU A 45 -13.58 7.81 1.42
CA GLU A 45 -13.25 6.51 2.01
C GLU A 45 -12.18 5.80 1.16
N LEU A 46 -10.95 5.75 1.67
CA LEU A 46 -9.78 5.20 0.97
C LEU A 46 -9.85 3.69 0.79
N ASN A 47 -10.57 2.99 1.66
CA ASN A 47 -10.77 1.54 1.55
C ASN A 47 -12.01 1.17 0.72
N SER A 48 -12.70 2.14 0.12
CA SER A 48 -13.92 1.92 -0.66
C SER A 48 -13.70 2.17 -2.16
N PRO A 49 -14.29 1.31 -3.03
CA PRO A 49 -14.17 1.45 -4.48
C PRO A 49 -14.67 2.80 -5.01
N SER A 50 -13.74 3.65 -5.43
CA SER A 50 -14.04 4.89 -6.15
C SER A 50 -12.80 5.43 -6.87
N ILE A 51 -13.01 6.20 -7.93
CA ILE A 51 -11.90 6.82 -8.66
C ILE A 51 -11.17 7.84 -7.77
N LYS A 52 -11.91 8.57 -6.93
CA LYS A 52 -11.34 9.54 -5.99
C LYS A 52 -10.44 8.86 -4.96
N SER A 53 -10.86 7.72 -4.41
CA SER A 53 -10.02 6.93 -3.52
C SER A 53 -8.72 6.51 -4.22
N GLN A 54 -8.79 5.97 -5.44
CA GLN A 54 -7.60 5.58 -6.20
C GLN A 54 -6.68 6.76 -6.52
N VAL A 55 -7.22 7.95 -6.80
CA VAL A 55 -6.43 9.18 -7.00
C VAL A 55 -5.69 9.57 -5.73
N VAL A 56 -6.34 9.57 -4.56
CA VAL A 56 -5.67 9.90 -3.28
C VAL A 56 -4.60 8.86 -2.97
N LEU A 57 -4.95 7.58 -3.08
CA LEU A 57 -4.03 6.47 -2.84
C LEU A 57 -2.81 6.54 -3.77
N ALA A 58 -3.01 6.83 -5.06
CA ALA A 58 -1.92 6.99 -6.03
C ALA A 58 -0.99 8.14 -5.66
N ASN A 59 -1.54 9.32 -5.33
CA ASN A 59 -0.74 10.49 -4.93
C ASN A 59 0.10 10.16 -3.69
N PHE A 60 -0.52 9.63 -2.64
CA PHE A 60 0.19 9.30 -1.41
C PHE A 60 1.20 8.15 -1.59
N ALA A 61 0.89 7.14 -2.40
CA ALA A 61 1.83 6.07 -2.73
C ALA A 61 3.04 6.61 -3.52
N ASN A 62 2.82 7.54 -4.45
CA ASN A 62 3.89 8.17 -5.21
C ASN A 62 4.80 9.06 -4.35
N SER A 63 4.30 9.53 -3.20
CA SER A 63 5.06 10.21 -2.13
C SER A 63 5.60 9.24 -1.07
N ALA A 64 5.70 7.95 -1.39
CA ALA A 64 6.27 6.91 -0.52
C ALA A 64 5.52 6.68 0.82
N CYS A 65 4.22 6.98 0.89
CA CYS A 65 3.41 6.54 2.03
C CYS A 65 3.26 5.01 2.02
N PRO A 66 3.69 4.29 3.09
CA PRO A 66 3.63 2.83 3.12
C PRO A 66 2.18 2.32 3.05
N PHE A 67 1.29 2.89 3.86
CA PHE A 67 -0.11 2.46 3.96
C PHE A 67 -0.86 2.66 2.63
N SER A 68 -0.71 3.85 2.03
CA SER A 68 -1.33 4.15 0.75
C SER A 68 -0.77 3.30 -0.39
N SER A 69 0.53 2.94 -0.36
CA SER A 69 1.12 2.04 -1.35
C SER A 69 0.48 0.66 -1.31
N LEU A 70 0.30 0.08 -0.12
CA LEU A 70 -0.35 -1.22 0.06
C LEU A 70 -1.83 -1.17 -0.34
N ARG A 71 -2.57 -0.15 0.11
CA ARG A 71 -3.98 0.07 -0.25
C ARG A 71 -4.16 0.26 -1.75
N PHE A 72 -3.29 1.07 -2.38
CA PHE A 72 -3.36 1.33 -3.81
C PHE A 72 -3.11 0.05 -4.60
N ALA A 73 -2.10 -0.72 -4.21
CA ALA A 73 -1.83 -2.01 -4.81
C ALA A 73 -3.04 -2.95 -4.75
N ALA A 74 -3.69 -3.05 -3.59
CA ALA A 74 -4.89 -3.85 -3.41
C ALA A 74 -6.09 -3.34 -4.23
N SER A 75 -6.21 -2.03 -4.42
CA SER A 75 -7.24 -1.43 -5.28
C SER A 75 -7.05 -1.75 -6.77
N LEU A 76 -5.79 -1.88 -7.19
CA LEU A 76 -5.42 -2.19 -8.57
C LEU A 76 -5.44 -3.70 -8.86
N TYR A 77 -5.45 -4.52 -7.82
CA TYR A 77 -5.34 -5.97 -7.94
C TYR A 77 -6.64 -6.58 -8.47
N PRO A 78 -6.64 -7.15 -9.68
CA PRO A 78 -7.89 -7.50 -10.39
C PRO A 78 -8.68 -8.62 -9.72
N TYR A 79 -8.06 -9.43 -8.87
CA TYR A 79 -8.69 -10.57 -8.20
C TYR A 79 -9.21 -10.24 -6.79
N ASN A 80 -9.00 -9.01 -6.31
CA ASN A 80 -9.43 -8.60 -4.96
C ASN A 80 -10.89 -8.11 -4.95
N ASP A 81 -11.18 -7.05 -5.70
CA ASP A 81 -12.53 -6.48 -5.80
C ASP A 81 -12.73 -5.83 -7.17
N PHE A 82 -13.67 -6.37 -7.94
CA PHE A 82 -13.98 -5.91 -9.31
C PHE A 82 -14.69 -4.55 -9.33
N ARG A 83 -15.16 -4.05 -8.18
CA ARG A 83 -15.84 -2.74 -8.09
C ARG A 83 -14.87 -1.57 -8.20
N TRP A 84 -13.57 -1.79 -8.02
CA TRP A 84 -12.56 -0.74 -8.22
C TRP A 84 -12.57 -0.27 -9.69
N PRO A 85 -12.55 1.04 -9.96
CA PRO A 85 -12.65 1.53 -11.34
C PRO A 85 -11.44 1.25 -12.23
N VAL A 86 -10.24 1.23 -11.64
CA VAL A 86 -8.99 1.01 -12.35
C VAL A 86 -8.30 -0.24 -11.80
N HIS A 87 -7.90 -1.13 -12.71
CA HIS A 87 -7.10 -2.32 -12.39
C HIS A 87 -5.83 -2.34 -13.23
N SER A 88 -4.75 -2.82 -12.63
CA SER A 88 -3.50 -3.09 -13.33
C SER A 88 -2.68 -4.07 -12.52
N HIS A 89 -2.57 -5.32 -12.99
CA HIS A 89 -1.81 -6.37 -12.30
C HIS A 89 -0.35 -5.95 -12.10
N GLN A 90 0.28 -5.39 -13.13
CA GLN A 90 1.68 -4.96 -13.05
C GLN A 90 1.88 -3.83 -12.04
N ALA A 91 1.01 -2.81 -12.05
CA ALA A 91 1.11 -1.72 -11.09
C ALA A 91 0.76 -2.18 -9.67
N ALA A 92 -0.20 -3.10 -9.50
CA ALA A 92 -0.51 -3.71 -8.21
C ALA A 92 0.72 -4.40 -7.61
N ILE A 93 1.44 -5.21 -8.39
CA ILE A 93 2.69 -5.83 -7.94
C ILE A 93 3.71 -4.77 -7.54
N PHE A 94 3.93 -3.77 -8.40
CA PHE A 94 4.91 -2.71 -8.16
C PHE A 94 4.64 -1.97 -6.84
N TYR A 95 3.43 -1.46 -6.64
CA TYR A 95 3.07 -0.72 -5.43
C TYR A 95 3.02 -1.60 -4.19
N MET A 96 2.66 -2.89 -4.32
CA MET A 96 2.66 -3.83 -3.20
C MET A 96 4.09 -4.03 -2.67
N LEU A 97 5.02 -4.36 -3.57
CA LEU A 97 6.41 -4.59 -3.20
C LEU A 97 7.08 -3.31 -2.70
N ALA A 98 6.84 -2.17 -3.36
CA ALA A 98 7.33 -0.87 -2.89
C ALA A 98 6.79 -0.52 -1.50
N GLY A 99 5.51 -0.74 -1.24
CA GLY A 99 4.90 -0.52 0.07
C GLY A 99 5.53 -1.40 1.16
N LEU A 100 5.73 -2.69 0.88
CA LEU A 100 6.39 -3.61 1.80
C LEU A 100 7.85 -3.23 2.09
N GLU A 101 8.58 -2.77 1.07
CA GLU A 101 9.96 -2.30 1.22
C GLU A 101 10.01 -1.04 2.10
N ILE A 102 9.11 -0.08 1.88
CA ILE A 102 9.00 1.13 2.73
C ILE A 102 8.69 0.72 4.18
N VAL A 103 7.76 -0.21 4.40
CA VAL A 103 7.44 -0.73 5.74
C VAL A 103 8.68 -1.33 6.40
N GLN A 104 9.44 -2.17 5.68
CA GLN A 104 10.66 -2.77 6.22
C GLN A 104 11.72 -1.74 6.58
N ASN A 105 11.87 -0.69 5.79
CA ASN A 105 12.83 0.38 6.04
C ASN A 105 12.41 1.28 7.22
N LEU A 106 11.11 1.44 7.46
CA LEU A 106 10.56 2.31 8.51
C LEU A 106 10.24 1.59 9.83
N LYS A 107 10.37 0.26 9.91
CA LYS A 107 9.94 -0.51 11.11
C LYS A 107 10.64 -0.11 12.42
N TYR A 108 11.85 0.45 12.34
CA TYR A 108 12.60 0.93 13.50
C TYR A 108 12.62 2.45 13.65
N GLU A 109 11.99 3.19 12.74
CA GLU A 109 11.86 4.63 12.84
C GLU A 109 10.87 4.99 13.95
N GLN A 110 11.38 5.57 15.04
CA GLN A 110 10.63 5.81 16.27
C GLN A 110 9.40 6.70 16.05
N ARG A 111 9.46 7.63 15.08
CA ARG A 111 8.38 8.56 14.76
C ARG A 111 7.15 7.88 14.16
N ILE A 112 7.30 6.75 13.46
CA ILE A 112 6.20 6.04 12.77
C ILE A 112 5.92 4.64 13.36
N ALA A 113 6.86 4.04 14.09
CA ALA A 113 6.71 2.70 14.66
C ALA A 113 5.41 2.48 15.47
N PRO A 114 4.87 3.45 16.25
CA PRO A 114 3.56 3.30 16.89
C PRO A 114 2.41 3.14 15.88
N ALA A 115 2.39 3.96 14.82
CA ALA A 115 1.38 3.90 13.76
C ALA A 115 1.48 2.58 12.98
N MET A 116 2.70 2.12 12.69
CA MET A 116 2.93 0.84 12.01
C MET A 116 2.38 -0.33 12.83
N ARG A 117 2.72 -0.41 14.12
CA ARG A 117 2.21 -1.47 15.01
C ARG A 117 0.69 -1.45 15.16
N MET A 118 0.10 -0.25 15.19
CA MET A 118 -1.36 -0.11 15.20
C MET A 118 -1.96 -0.69 13.91
N PHE A 119 -1.39 -0.33 12.75
CA PHE A 119 -1.82 -0.86 11.46
C PHE A 119 -1.67 -2.38 11.36
N GLU A 120 -0.52 -2.95 11.77
CA GLU A 120 -0.23 -4.38 11.78
C GLU A 120 -1.26 -5.19 12.58
N SER A 121 -1.87 -4.60 13.61
CA SER A 121 -2.91 -5.23 14.42
C SER A 121 -4.30 -5.30 13.75
N THR A 122 -4.50 -4.57 12.64
CA THR A 122 -5.81 -4.46 11.97
C THR A 122 -6.13 -5.64 11.06
N THR A 123 -7.42 -5.86 10.81
CA THR A 123 -7.89 -6.79 9.78
C THR A 123 -7.57 -6.31 8.36
N GLU A 124 -7.42 -5.00 8.18
CA GLU A 124 -6.98 -4.39 6.93
C GLU A 124 -5.58 -4.88 6.55
N CYS A 125 -4.62 -4.78 7.49
CA CYS A 125 -3.26 -5.25 7.27
C CYS A 125 -3.24 -6.74 6.89
N LYS A 126 -3.96 -7.59 7.63
CA LYS A 126 -4.05 -9.04 7.31
C LYS A 126 -4.57 -9.29 5.89
N SER A 127 -5.62 -8.57 5.48
CA SER A 127 -6.17 -8.66 4.12
C SER A 127 -5.13 -8.26 3.07
N LEU A 128 -4.39 -7.18 3.31
CA LEU A 128 -3.33 -6.72 2.42
C LEU A 128 -2.18 -7.73 2.33
N MET A 129 -1.81 -8.36 3.45
CA MET A 129 -0.78 -9.41 3.47
C MET A 129 -1.22 -10.67 2.72
N HIS A 130 -2.51 -11.05 2.75
CA HIS A 130 -3.03 -12.13 1.90
C HIS A 130 -2.87 -11.83 0.41
N ILE A 131 -3.15 -10.58 -0.01
CA ILE A 131 -2.95 -10.15 -1.40
C ILE A 131 -1.46 -10.18 -1.74
N ALA A 132 -0.60 -9.68 -0.86
CA ALA A 132 0.85 -9.72 -1.05
C ALA A 132 1.37 -11.15 -1.21
N ALA A 133 0.94 -12.06 -0.34
CA ALA A 133 1.36 -13.46 -0.38
C ALA A 133 0.91 -14.15 -1.67
N HIS A 134 -0.30 -13.85 -2.14
CA HIS A 134 -0.78 -14.34 -3.43
C HIS A 134 0.01 -13.75 -4.61
N ILE A 135 0.36 -12.46 -4.58
CA ILE A 135 1.24 -11.84 -5.58
C ILE A 135 2.60 -12.55 -5.62
N ILE A 136 3.20 -12.79 -4.45
CA ILE A 136 4.53 -13.40 -4.34
C ILE A 136 4.53 -14.82 -4.92
N SER A 137 3.51 -15.63 -4.56
CA SER A 137 3.42 -17.03 -5.00
C SER A 137 3.11 -17.16 -6.50
N THR A 138 2.15 -16.38 -7.01
CA THR A 138 1.69 -16.52 -8.40
C THR A 138 2.63 -15.93 -9.46
N ASN A 139 3.51 -15.00 -9.07
CA ASN A 139 4.47 -14.38 -10.00
C ASN A 139 5.88 -14.98 -9.86
N SER A 140 6.02 -16.12 -9.17
CA SER A 140 7.31 -16.80 -8.93
C SER A 140 8.37 -15.89 -8.31
N LEU A 141 7.94 -14.93 -7.47
CA LEU A 141 8.80 -13.91 -6.91
C LEU A 141 9.49 -14.35 -5.62
N SER A 142 9.11 -15.50 -5.04
CA SER A 142 9.62 -15.99 -3.75
C SER A 142 11.15 -16.07 -3.67
N LEU A 143 11.83 -16.41 -4.77
CA LEU A 143 13.29 -16.48 -4.83
C LEU A 143 13.97 -15.14 -5.21
N SER A 144 13.18 -14.16 -5.65
CA SER A 144 13.67 -12.87 -6.18
C SER A 144 13.40 -11.68 -5.26
N ILE A 145 12.61 -11.87 -4.20
CA ILE A 145 12.31 -10.83 -3.22
C ILE A 145 13.23 -10.93 -2.00
N CYS A 146 13.40 -9.81 -1.32
CA CYS A 146 14.14 -9.72 -0.06
C CYS A 146 13.55 -10.69 0.98
N PRO A 147 14.35 -11.55 1.63
CA PRO A 147 13.85 -12.50 2.64
C PRO A 147 13.09 -11.83 3.78
N GLU A 148 13.47 -10.61 4.16
CA GLU A 148 12.81 -9.79 5.17
C GLU A 148 11.37 -9.44 4.77
N ILE A 149 11.13 -9.15 3.48
CA ILE A 149 9.79 -8.87 2.97
C ILE A 149 8.96 -10.17 2.98
N HIS A 150 9.55 -11.28 2.54
CA HIS A 150 8.87 -12.58 2.56
C HIS A 150 8.46 -12.97 3.99
N ASN A 151 9.42 -12.94 4.92
CA ASN A 151 9.19 -13.25 6.33
C ASN A 151 8.15 -12.32 6.96
N TYR A 152 8.19 -11.02 6.63
CA TYR A 152 7.21 -10.07 7.13
C TYR A 152 5.79 -10.42 6.65
N VAL A 153 5.62 -10.75 5.37
CA VAL A 153 4.32 -11.18 4.84
C VAL A 153 3.86 -12.44 5.55
N GLU A 154 4.70 -13.48 5.66
CA GLU A 154 4.34 -14.74 6.33
C GLU A 154 3.95 -14.58 7.79
N GLN A 155 4.67 -13.75 8.56
CA GLN A 155 4.37 -13.48 9.97
C GLN A 155 2.95 -12.95 10.19
N HIS A 156 2.41 -12.20 9.22
CA HIS A 156 1.12 -11.55 9.32
C HIS A 156 -0.05 -12.35 8.73
N LEU A 157 0.23 -13.49 8.08
CA LEU A 157 -0.80 -14.39 7.53
C LEU A 157 -1.38 -15.35 8.58
N GLY A 158 -0.69 -15.52 9.71
CA GLY A 158 -1.07 -16.47 10.76
C GLY A 158 -0.91 -17.94 10.35
N ALA A 159 -1.06 -18.85 11.33
CA ALA A 159 -0.77 -20.28 11.16
C ALA A 159 -1.63 -21.01 10.09
N ASN A 160 -2.75 -20.43 9.66
CA ASN A 160 -3.71 -21.08 8.75
C ASN A 160 -3.44 -20.84 7.25
N TYR A 161 -2.40 -20.06 6.89
CA TYR A 161 -2.09 -19.79 5.48
C TYR A 161 -1.16 -20.84 4.85
N ILE A 162 -0.37 -21.56 5.65
CA ILE A 162 0.60 -22.57 5.17
C ILE A 162 -0.10 -23.83 4.62
N ASP A 163 -1.40 -24.02 4.89
CA ASP A 163 -2.11 -25.28 4.61
C ASP A 163 -2.91 -25.29 3.28
N ARG A 164 -2.59 -24.41 2.32
CA ARG A 164 -3.22 -24.42 0.97
C ARG A 164 -2.21 -24.50 -0.17
N GLY A 165 -1.09 -25.17 0.09
CA GLY A 165 -0.03 -25.45 -0.87
C GLY A 165 -0.01 -26.88 -1.41
N GLU A 166 -1.12 -27.61 -1.43
CA GLU A 166 -1.22 -28.90 -2.12
C GLU A 166 -2.59 -29.05 -2.78
N HIS A 167 -2.62 -29.02 -4.12
CA HIS A 167 -3.29 -29.97 -5.02
C HIS A 167 -3.09 -29.55 -6.49
#